data_AF-A0A174J4J3-F1
#
_entry.id   AF-A0A174J4J3-F1
#
_cell.length_a   1.000
_cell.length_b   1.000
_cell.length_c   1.000
_cell.angle_alpha   90.00
_cell.angle_beta   90.00
_cell.angle_gamma   90.00
#
_symmetry.space_group_name_H-M   'P 1'
#
loop_
_entity.id
_entity.type
_entity.pdbx_description
1 polymer ?
#
loop_
_entity_poly.entity_id
_entity_poly.type
_entity_poly.pdbx_seq_one_letter_code
_entity_poly.pdbx_strand_id
1 'polypeptide(L)'
;MKLRHLLTGAILTVSLLAATAITVLAAAPKGRFKTVNSTTISGWAYNSSTPDDALNVRISIKDKNTGEEVFSQRMTAGEYSDELYGSGKGNGCHAFTLNMDWSTLPDGVYLVEGYVGDSDFSNPRTYTNGNPDARQEAPAAEAQNLIPLGVFKTTGYCPCGACSEGWGRHTCTGAVATAGHTIAVDPRVIPYGSKVMINGVVYTAEDRGGAVRGNHIDIFFNTHAETRQHGTQNAEVYLVQS
;
A
#
# COMPACT_ATOMS: atom_id res chain seq x y z
N MET A 1 3.09 64.09 -68.50
CA MET A 1 3.53 63.05 -69.47
C MET A 1 4.33 61.99 -68.71
N LYS A 2 3.89 60.72 -68.83
CA LYS A 2 4.62 59.47 -68.52
C LYS A 2 4.75 59.00 -67.05
N LEU A 3 3.72 58.25 -66.66
CA LEU A 3 3.70 56.96 -65.94
C LEU A 3 5.05 56.21 -65.85
N ARG A 4 5.41 55.72 -64.65
CA ARG A 4 6.27 54.53 -64.45
C ARG A 4 5.99 53.79 -63.12
N HIS A 5 5.53 52.55 -63.28
CA HIS A 5 5.75 51.31 -62.49
C HIS A 5 5.23 51.23 -61.03
N LEU A 6 4.13 50.50 -60.78
CA LEU A 6 4.02 49.05 -60.51
C LEU A 6 4.75 48.59 -59.24
N LEU A 7 4.00 48.37 -58.16
CA LEU A 7 4.35 47.45 -57.07
C LEU A 7 3.06 46.78 -56.55
N THR A 8 2.91 45.53 -56.94
CA THR A 8 1.95 44.53 -56.46
C THR A 8 2.11 44.27 -54.96
N GLY A 9 1.03 44.44 -54.19
CA GLY A 9 0.93 43.99 -52.81
C GLY A 9 -0.31 43.13 -52.63
N ALA A 10 -0.16 41.81 -52.69
CA ALA A 10 -1.21 40.87 -52.34
C ALA A 10 -1.30 40.78 -50.81
N ILE A 11 -2.38 41.30 -50.23
CA ILE A 11 -2.69 41.12 -48.81
C ILE A 11 -3.39 39.77 -48.67
N LEU A 12 -2.62 38.74 -48.32
CA LEU A 12 -3.14 37.42 -47.98
C LEU A 12 -3.66 37.45 -46.54
N THR A 13 -4.95 37.67 -46.34
CA THR A 13 -5.59 37.56 -45.02
C THR A 13 -5.74 36.06 -44.68
N VAL A 14 -4.77 35.52 -43.96
CA VAL A 14 -4.90 34.19 -43.34
C VAL A 14 -5.74 34.36 -42.07
N SER A 15 -7.04 34.12 -42.19
CA SER A 15 -7.94 34.00 -41.05
C SER A 15 -7.66 32.66 -40.34
N LEU A 16 -6.82 32.71 -39.31
CA LEU A 16 -6.56 31.57 -38.43
C LEU A 16 -7.75 31.41 -37.47
N LEU A 17 -8.70 30.55 -37.82
CA LEU A 17 -9.69 30.03 -36.88
C LEU A 17 -8.98 29.08 -35.92
N ALA A 18 -8.44 29.62 -34.82
CA ALA A 18 -8.05 28.81 -33.68
C ALA A 18 -9.34 28.25 -33.05
N ALA A 19 -9.65 26.99 -33.35
CA ALA A 19 -10.64 26.24 -32.61
C ALA A 19 -10.12 26.09 -31.18
N THR A 20 -10.54 26.97 -30.29
CA THR A 20 -10.36 26.78 -28.85
C THR A 20 -11.29 25.65 -28.45
N ALA A 21 -10.73 24.45 -28.27
CA ALA A 21 -11.42 23.40 -27.55
C ALA A 21 -11.62 23.91 -26.12
N ILE A 22 -12.83 24.40 -25.82
CA ILE A 22 -13.24 24.69 -24.45
C ILE A 22 -13.40 23.32 -23.79
N THR A 23 -12.36 22.88 -23.09
CA THR A 23 -12.48 21.75 -22.17
C THR A 23 -13.37 22.21 -21.03
N VAL A 24 -14.67 21.93 -21.14
CA VAL A 24 -15.59 22.01 -20.00
C VAL A 24 -15.15 20.89 -19.05
N LEU A 25 -14.38 21.24 -18.02
CA LEU A 25 -14.00 20.30 -16.98
C LEU A 25 -15.27 20.00 -16.18
N ALA A 26 -15.86 18.82 -16.41
CA ALA A 26 -16.98 18.35 -15.60
C ALA A 26 -16.57 18.33 -14.12
N ALA A 27 -17.51 18.61 -13.22
CA ALA A 27 -17.23 18.59 -11.80
C ALA A 27 -16.81 17.17 -11.40
N ALA A 28 -15.70 17.06 -10.65
CA ALA A 28 -15.25 15.77 -10.15
C ALA A 28 -16.29 15.19 -9.17
N PRO A 29 -16.55 13.88 -9.22
CA PRO A 29 -17.42 13.24 -8.24
C PRO A 29 -16.83 13.38 -6.84
N LYS A 30 -17.70 13.52 -5.84
CA LYS A 30 -17.32 13.69 -4.44
C LYS A 30 -17.89 12.55 -3.61
N GLY A 31 -17.09 12.04 -2.68
CA GLY A 31 -17.54 11.05 -1.71
C GLY A 31 -17.13 11.37 -0.28
N ARG A 32 -17.91 10.85 0.67
CA ARG A 32 -17.68 11.06 2.10
C ARG A 32 -18.26 9.92 2.94
N PHE A 33 -17.52 9.48 3.95
CA PHE A 33 -18.03 8.58 4.99
C PHE A 33 -18.90 9.32 6.01
N LYS A 34 -20.06 8.74 6.32
CA LYS A 34 -20.95 9.16 7.41
C LYS A 34 -20.63 8.38 8.69
N THR A 35 -20.67 7.05 8.64
CA THR A 35 -20.45 6.18 9.79
C THR A 35 -19.39 5.13 9.47
N VAL A 36 -18.51 4.86 10.44
CA VAL A 36 -17.63 3.68 10.49
C VAL A 36 -17.69 3.18 11.93
N ASN A 37 -18.33 2.04 12.14
CA ASN A 37 -18.48 1.42 13.46
C ASN A 37 -18.29 -0.11 13.35
N SER A 38 -18.58 -0.82 14.44
CA SER A 38 -18.34 -2.27 14.58
C SER A 38 -19.20 -3.18 13.69
N THR A 39 -20.18 -2.65 12.96
CA THR A 39 -21.04 -3.46 12.07
C THR A 39 -21.25 -2.84 10.70
N THR A 40 -20.96 -1.55 10.56
CA THR A 40 -21.45 -0.76 9.44
C THR A 40 -20.47 0.33 9.04
N ILE A 41 -20.22 0.39 7.74
CA ILE A 41 -19.57 1.51 7.06
C ILE A 41 -20.60 2.11 6.12
N SER A 42 -20.89 3.41 6.27
CA SER A 42 -21.86 4.10 5.41
C SER A 42 -21.37 5.48 5.02
N GLY A 43 -21.93 6.01 3.93
CA GLY A 43 -21.55 7.29 3.40
C GLY A 43 -22.38 7.67 2.18
N TRP A 44 -21.86 8.60 1.40
CA TRP A 44 -22.48 9.03 0.15
C TRP A 44 -21.44 9.34 -0.93
N ALA A 45 -21.86 9.25 -2.18
CA ALA A 45 -21.11 9.72 -3.33
C ALA A 45 -22.03 10.44 -4.33
N TYR A 46 -21.61 11.60 -4.81
CA TYR A 46 -22.44 12.50 -5.61
C TYR A 46 -21.61 13.25 -6.65
N ASN A 47 -22.17 13.42 -7.85
CA ASN A 47 -21.61 14.24 -8.91
C ASN A 47 -22.63 15.28 -9.36
N SER A 48 -22.31 16.57 -9.21
CA SER A 48 -23.20 17.65 -9.63
C SER A 48 -23.38 17.77 -11.14
N SER A 49 -22.49 17.18 -11.94
CA SER A 49 -22.64 17.13 -13.40
C SER A 49 -23.68 16.10 -13.85
N THR A 50 -24.00 15.12 -13.00
CA THR A 50 -25.00 14.07 -13.23
C THR A 50 -25.80 13.85 -11.94
N PRO A 51 -26.61 14.84 -11.52
CA PRO A 51 -27.09 14.97 -10.15
C PRO A 51 -28.03 13.84 -9.71
N ASP A 52 -28.66 13.10 -10.61
CA ASP A 52 -29.58 12.01 -10.28
C ASP A 52 -28.99 10.61 -10.49
N ASP A 53 -27.74 10.54 -10.99
CA ASP A 53 -27.06 9.27 -11.26
C ASP A 53 -26.47 8.70 -9.98
N ALA A 54 -26.75 7.42 -9.74
CA ALA A 54 -26.08 6.66 -8.68
C ALA A 54 -24.64 6.34 -9.09
N LEU A 55 -23.69 6.57 -8.20
CA LEU A 55 -22.27 6.38 -8.48
C LEU A 55 -21.75 5.08 -7.89
N ASN A 56 -20.84 4.42 -8.60
CA ASN A 56 -20.10 3.29 -8.04
C ASN A 56 -18.96 3.78 -7.16
N VAL A 57 -18.88 3.21 -5.96
CA VAL A 57 -17.84 3.48 -4.97
C VAL A 57 -17.04 2.23 -4.69
N ARG A 58 -15.77 2.40 -4.31
CA ARG A 58 -14.93 1.34 -3.77
C ARG A 58 -14.53 1.71 -2.35
N ILE A 59 -14.77 0.82 -1.40
CA ILE A 59 -14.31 0.95 -0.03
C ILE A 59 -13.10 0.04 0.14
N SER A 60 -12.00 0.58 0.63
CA SER A 60 -10.75 -0.12 0.92
C SER A 60 -10.47 -0.01 2.42
N ILE A 61 -10.13 -1.13 3.05
CA ILE A 61 -9.67 -1.16 4.43
C ILE A 61 -8.23 -1.64 4.39
N LYS A 62 -7.35 -0.82 4.96
CA LYS A 62 -5.92 -1.12 5.05
C LYS A 62 -5.52 -1.25 6.49
N ASP A 63 -4.58 -2.13 6.76
CA ASP A 63 -3.87 -2.08 8.02
C ASP A 63 -3.09 -0.75 8.12
N LYS A 64 -3.24 -0.03 9.24
CA LYS A 64 -2.63 1.30 9.39
C LYS A 64 -1.11 1.24 9.58
N ASN A 65 -0.58 0.13 10.11
CA ASN A 65 0.84 -0.05 10.38
C ASN A 65 1.58 -0.54 9.14
N THR A 66 1.04 -1.53 8.44
CA THR A 66 1.70 -2.13 7.26
C THR A 66 1.31 -1.46 5.94
N GLY A 67 0.13 -0.84 5.88
CA GLY A 67 -0.45 -0.28 4.65
C GLY A 67 -1.08 -1.32 3.73
N GLU A 68 -1.12 -2.60 4.13
CA GLU A 68 -1.69 -3.70 3.36
C GLU A 68 -3.22 -3.56 3.24
N GLU A 69 -3.77 -3.75 2.02
CA GLU A 69 -5.22 -3.80 1.81
C GLU A 69 -5.76 -5.16 2.25
N VAL A 70 -6.47 -5.18 3.37
CA VAL A 70 -7.06 -6.39 3.96
C VAL A 70 -8.49 -6.64 3.49
N PHE A 71 -9.15 -5.60 2.96
CA PHE A 71 -10.50 -5.71 2.42
C PHE A 71 -10.75 -4.64 1.36
N SER A 72 -11.47 -5.02 0.30
CA SER A 72 -11.85 -4.12 -0.78
C SER A 72 -13.20 -4.54 -1.35
N GLN A 73 -14.18 -3.63 -1.39
CA GLN A 73 -15.48 -3.90 -1.97
C GLN A 73 -15.99 -2.74 -2.83
N ARG A 74 -16.54 -3.08 -4.00
CA ARG A 74 -17.26 -2.14 -4.87
C ARG A 74 -18.77 -2.24 -4.62
N MET A 75 -19.45 -1.11 -4.66
CA MET A 75 -20.91 -1.03 -4.54
C MET A 75 -21.46 0.24 -5.18
N THR A 76 -22.77 0.29 -5.35
CA THR A 76 -23.46 1.45 -5.89
C THR A 76 -24.01 2.31 -4.75
N ALA A 77 -23.67 3.60 -4.75
CA ALA A 77 -24.25 4.59 -3.87
C ALA A 77 -25.59 5.07 -4.43
N GLY A 78 -26.61 4.22 -4.29
CA GLY A 78 -27.97 4.45 -4.82
C GLY A 78 -29.07 4.42 -3.77
N GLU A 79 -28.71 4.29 -2.48
CA GLU A 79 -29.69 4.29 -1.39
C GLU A 79 -30.24 5.71 -1.16
N TYR A 80 -31.54 5.81 -0.90
CA TYR A 80 -32.20 7.09 -0.62
C TYR A 80 -31.85 7.61 0.77
N SER A 81 -31.70 8.93 0.90
CA SER A 81 -31.51 9.62 2.18
C SER A 81 -32.18 10.99 2.17
N ASP A 82 -33.09 11.22 3.14
CA ASP A 82 -33.76 12.51 3.36
C ASP A 82 -32.75 13.65 3.56
N GLU A 83 -31.62 13.37 4.21
CA GLU A 83 -30.54 14.34 4.45
C GLU A 83 -29.86 14.77 3.13
N LEU A 84 -29.65 13.82 2.21
CA LEU A 84 -29.01 14.11 0.92
C LEU A 84 -29.98 14.84 0.00
N TYR A 85 -31.25 14.44 -0.01
CA TYR A 85 -32.31 15.16 -0.71
C TYR A 85 -32.45 16.61 -0.19
N GLY A 86 -32.57 16.78 1.12
CA GLY A 86 -32.70 18.10 1.76
C GLY A 86 -31.46 19.00 1.59
N SER A 87 -30.28 18.43 1.33
CA SER A 87 -29.05 19.18 1.03
C SER A 87 -28.82 19.45 -0.46
N GLY A 88 -29.82 19.17 -1.31
CA GLY A 88 -29.79 19.48 -2.74
C GLY A 88 -28.94 18.54 -3.58
N LYS A 89 -28.72 17.30 -3.14
CA LYS A 89 -28.04 16.26 -3.93
C LYS A 89 -29.07 15.49 -4.75
N GLY A 90 -29.50 16.09 -5.85
CA GLY A 90 -30.42 15.48 -6.81
C GLY A 90 -31.65 14.83 -6.17
N ASN A 91 -31.97 13.63 -6.62
CA ASN A 91 -33.06 12.80 -6.11
C ASN A 91 -32.83 12.19 -4.70
N GLY A 92 -31.66 12.42 -4.08
CA GLY A 92 -31.32 11.90 -2.75
C GLY A 92 -30.85 10.45 -2.72
N CYS A 93 -30.83 9.74 -3.85
CA CYS A 93 -30.39 8.35 -3.99
C CYS A 93 -28.87 8.27 -4.20
N HIS A 94 -28.12 8.71 -3.20
CA HIS A 94 -26.66 8.84 -3.26
C HIS A 94 -25.94 8.23 -2.06
N ALA A 95 -26.66 7.53 -1.19
CA ALA A 95 -26.10 6.87 -0.03
C ALA A 95 -25.66 5.43 -0.34
N PHE A 96 -24.78 4.89 0.48
CA PHE A 96 -24.41 3.48 0.48
C PHE A 96 -24.27 2.96 1.92
N THR A 97 -24.53 1.66 2.09
CA THR A 97 -24.29 0.93 3.33
C THR A 97 -23.53 -0.36 3.06
N LEU A 98 -22.41 -0.53 3.76
CA LEU A 98 -21.62 -1.76 3.82
C LEU A 98 -21.75 -2.36 5.22
N ASN A 99 -22.23 -3.61 5.27
CA ASN A 99 -22.14 -4.41 6.48
C ASN A 99 -20.72 -4.94 6.62
N MET A 100 -20.08 -4.65 7.73
CA MET A 100 -18.69 -5.02 8.00
C MET A 100 -18.64 -5.99 9.18
N ASP A 101 -18.04 -7.15 8.96
CA ASP A 101 -17.70 -8.10 10.01
C ASP A 101 -16.22 -7.94 10.36
N TRP A 102 -15.93 -7.11 11.36
CA TRP A 102 -14.55 -6.89 11.80
C TRP A 102 -13.95 -8.11 12.50
N SER A 103 -14.76 -9.09 12.92
CA SER A 103 -14.25 -10.28 13.61
C SER A 103 -13.42 -11.19 12.69
N THR A 104 -13.56 -11.04 11.37
CA THR A 104 -12.72 -11.75 10.39
C THR A 104 -11.35 -11.11 10.24
N LEU A 105 -11.15 -9.91 10.78
CA LEU A 105 -9.88 -9.20 10.76
C LEU A 105 -9.19 -9.34 12.12
N PRO A 106 -7.85 -9.44 12.16
CA PRO A 106 -7.09 -9.41 13.40
C PRO A 106 -7.34 -8.14 14.25
N ASP A 107 -6.93 -8.21 15.51
CA ASP A 107 -6.82 -7.01 16.35
C ASP A 107 -5.85 -6.02 15.72
N GLY A 108 -6.19 -4.73 15.75
CA GLY A 108 -5.37 -3.69 15.17
C GLY A 108 -6.11 -2.39 14.87
N VAL A 109 -5.38 -1.48 14.24
CA VAL A 109 -5.92 -0.19 13.80
C VAL A 109 -5.96 -0.18 12.27
N TYR A 110 -7.15 0.05 11.73
CA TYR A 110 -7.39 0.02 10.29
C TYR A 110 -7.70 1.41 9.75
N LEU A 111 -7.16 1.71 8.57
CA LEU A 111 -7.49 2.88 7.76
C LEU A 111 -8.58 2.50 6.75
N VAL A 112 -9.69 3.22 6.76
CA VAL A 112 -10.82 3.05 5.85
C VAL A 112 -10.81 4.18 4.83
N GLU A 113 -10.59 3.83 3.58
CA GLU A 113 -10.54 4.73 2.43
C GLU A 113 -11.70 4.44 1.48
N GLY A 114 -12.20 5.48 0.82
CA GLY A 114 -13.29 5.36 -0.14
C GLY A 114 -12.91 6.05 -1.43
N TYR A 115 -13.38 5.53 -2.56
CA TYR A 115 -13.07 6.03 -3.89
C TYR A 115 -14.34 6.09 -4.73
N VAL A 116 -14.47 7.13 -5.56
CA VAL A 116 -15.52 7.27 -6.57
C VAL A 116 -14.86 7.68 -7.89
N GLY A 117 -14.84 6.75 -8.85
CA GLY A 117 -13.97 6.89 -10.03
C GLY A 117 -12.51 7.04 -9.62
N ASP A 118 -11.84 8.09 -10.12
CA ASP A 118 -10.45 8.43 -9.79
C ASP A 118 -10.34 9.38 -8.58
N SER A 119 -11.45 9.69 -7.90
CA SER A 119 -11.48 10.63 -6.78
C SER A 119 -11.60 9.93 -5.44
N ASP A 120 -10.73 10.31 -4.50
CA ASP A 120 -10.76 9.82 -3.12
C ASP A 120 -11.88 10.50 -2.32
N PHE A 121 -12.36 9.80 -1.30
CA PHE A 121 -13.26 10.39 -0.33
C PHE A 121 -12.51 11.40 0.54
N SER A 122 -13.15 12.54 0.76
CA SER A 122 -12.55 13.68 1.49
C SER A 122 -12.22 13.41 2.97
N ASN A 123 -12.67 12.30 3.55
CA ASN A 123 -12.54 12.02 4.97
C ASN A 123 -12.25 10.53 5.27
N PRO A 124 -11.05 10.02 4.96
CA PRO A 124 -10.66 8.68 5.40
C PRO A 124 -10.87 8.54 6.92
N ARG A 125 -11.26 7.35 7.35
CA ARG A 125 -11.58 7.06 8.76
C ARG A 125 -10.58 6.05 9.30
N THR A 126 -10.44 6.02 10.63
CA THR A 126 -9.74 4.93 11.30
C THR A 126 -10.71 4.17 12.18
N TYR A 127 -10.54 2.87 12.26
CA TYR A 127 -11.31 1.99 13.14
C TYR A 127 -10.36 1.09 13.91
N THR A 128 -10.56 0.99 15.22
CA THR A 128 -9.79 0.08 16.08
C THR A 128 -10.60 -1.18 16.29
N ASN A 129 -10.08 -2.31 15.84
CA ASN A 129 -10.63 -3.62 16.10
C ASN A 129 -9.87 -4.26 17.27
N GLY A 130 -10.58 -4.65 18.32
CA GLY A 130 -9.93 -5.24 19.50
C GLY A 130 -8.91 -4.32 20.16
N ASN A 131 -7.76 -4.87 20.56
CA ASN A 131 -6.71 -4.13 21.23
C ASN A 131 -5.82 -3.34 20.23
N PRO A 132 -5.78 -1.98 20.28
CA PRO A 132 -4.97 -1.17 19.35
C PRO A 132 -3.45 -1.35 19.54
N ASP A 133 -3.03 -1.81 20.72
CA ASP A 133 -1.62 -2.10 21.05
C ASP A 133 -1.25 -3.57 20.81
N ALA A 134 -2.19 -4.39 20.35
CA ALA A 134 -1.86 -5.69 19.79
C ALA A 134 -1.01 -5.42 18.54
N ARG A 135 0.33 -5.47 18.71
CA ARG A 135 1.23 -5.56 17.57
C ARG A 135 0.74 -6.73 16.75
N GLN A 136 0.46 -6.45 15.49
CA GLN A 136 0.12 -7.42 14.49
C GLN A 136 1.29 -8.41 14.36
N GLU A 137 1.19 -9.50 15.11
CA GLU A 137 1.70 -10.79 14.64
C GLU A 137 1.00 -11.02 13.29
N ALA A 138 1.78 -11.03 12.21
CA ALA A 138 1.28 -11.00 10.84
C ALA A 138 0.24 -12.12 10.58
N PRO A 139 -0.92 -11.85 9.96
CA PRO A 139 -1.91 -12.88 9.67
C PRO A 139 -1.72 -13.38 8.24
N ALA A 140 -0.85 -14.38 8.09
CA ALA A 140 -0.93 -15.37 7.00
C ALA A 140 -0.08 -16.60 7.37
N ALA A 141 -0.30 -17.15 8.57
CA ALA A 141 -0.02 -18.54 8.84
C ALA A 141 -1.13 -19.40 8.21
N GLU A 142 -1.21 -19.40 6.87
CA GLU A 142 -1.95 -20.43 6.17
C GLU A 142 -0.97 -21.59 5.87
N ALA A 143 -1.09 -22.64 6.68
CA ALA A 143 -0.52 -23.98 6.51
C ALA A 143 1.01 -24.15 6.46
N GLN A 144 1.76 -23.46 7.33
CA GLN A 144 3.10 -23.93 7.71
C GLN A 144 3.17 -24.07 9.23
N ASN A 145 3.75 -25.17 9.70
CA ASN A 145 4.03 -25.42 11.12
C ASN A 145 5.05 -24.38 11.61
N LEU A 146 4.59 -23.18 11.96
CA LEU A 146 5.41 -22.08 12.43
C LEU A 146 5.60 -22.17 13.94
N ILE A 147 6.86 -22.25 14.39
CA ILE A 147 7.20 -22.20 15.82
C ILE A 147 7.78 -20.83 16.15
N PRO A 148 7.19 -20.06 17.08
CA PRO A 148 7.77 -18.77 17.49
C PRO A 148 9.14 -18.98 18.14
N LEU A 149 10.16 -18.30 17.61
CA LEU A 149 11.50 -18.24 18.21
C LEU A 149 11.65 -16.98 19.09
N GLY A 150 10.73 -16.03 18.98
CA GLY A 150 10.71 -14.77 19.72
C GLY A 150 11.27 -13.59 18.91
N VAL A 151 11.60 -12.50 19.60
CA VAL A 151 12.08 -11.27 18.98
C VAL A 151 13.59 -11.32 18.78
N PHE A 152 14.02 -11.04 17.54
CA PHE A 152 15.42 -10.94 17.14
C PHE A 152 15.72 -9.52 16.67
N LYS A 153 16.96 -9.08 16.95
CA LYS A 153 17.51 -7.93 16.26
C LYS A 153 17.83 -8.33 14.82
N THR A 154 17.40 -7.54 13.85
CA THR A 154 17.73 -7.71 12.44
C THR A 154 18.58 -6.56 11.92
N THR A 155 19.61 -6.89 11.17
CA THR A 155 20.44 -5.93 10.40
C THR A 155 20.50 -6.37 8.94
N GLY A 156 21.18 -5.58 8.10
CA GLY A 156 21.42 -5.93 6.71
C GLY A 156 22.90 -5.92 6.34
N TYR A 157 23.31 -6.89 5.54
CA TYR A 157 24.61 -6.95 4.89
C TYR A 157 24.46 -7.17 3.39
N CYS A 158 25.51 -6.89 2.63
CA CYS A 158 25.51 -7.00 1.18
C CYS A 158 26.91 -7.39 0.70
N PRO A 159 27.11 -7.71 -0.60
CA PRO A 159 28.37 -8.25 -1.08
C PRO A 159 29.49 -7.20 -1.21
N CYS A 160 29.28 -5.97 -0.76
CA CYS A 160 30.34 -4.98 -0.77
C CYS A 160 31.45 -5.33 0.25
N GLY A 161 32.68 -4.90 -0.01
CA GLY A 161 33.82 -5.24 0.85
C GLY A 161 33.67 -4.77 2.31
N ALA A 162 32.93 -3.68 2.55
CA ALA A 162 32.70 -3.16 3.91
C ALA A 162 31.72 -4.01 4.73
N CYS A 163 30.71 -4.61 4.09
CA CYS A 163 29.71 -5.43 4.78
C CYS A 163 30.11 -6.91 4.87
N SER A 164 30.82 -7.40 3.85
CA SER A 164 31.20 -8.82 3.73
C SER A 164 32.67 -9.08 4.03
N GLU A 165 33.45 -8.08 4.48
CA GLU A 165 34.90 -8.18 4.70
C GLU A 165 35.67 -8.72 3.46
N GLY A 166 35.16 -8.42 2.26
CA GLY A 166 35.72 -8.89 0.98
C GLY A 166 35.28 -10.27 0.53
N TRP A 167 34.45 -10.98 1.30
CA TRP A 167 33.91 -12.30 0.95
C TRP A 167 32.78 -12.25 -0.08
N GLY A 168 32.21 -11.07 -0.35
CA GLY A 168 31.18 -10.91 -1.37
C GLY A 168 29.92 -11.71 -1.05
N ARG A 169 29.61 -12.71 -1.87
CA ARG A 169 28.43 -13.59 -1.72
C ARG A 169 28.75 -14.96 -1.14
N HIS A 170 30.00 -15.19 -0.73
CA HIS A 170 30.41 -16.48 -0.18
C HIS A 170 29.89 -16.61 1.25
N THR A 171 28.99 -17.57 1.48
CA THR A 171 28.44 -17.86 2.82
C THR A 171 29.24 -18.97 3.51
N CYS A 172 29.12 -19.04 4.84
CA CYS A 172 29.78 -20.08 5.64
C CYS A 172 29.38 -21.53 5.28
N THR A 173 28.16 -21.74 4.75
CA THR A 173 27.72 -23.08 4.31
C THR A 173 28.18 -23.44 2.89
N GLY A 174 28.76 -22.49 2.16
CA GLY A 174 29.12 -22.64 0.75
C GLY A 174 28.00 -22.28 -0.23
N ALA A 175 26.80 -21.93 0.26
CA ALA A 175 25.75 -21.35 -0.57
C ALA A 175 26.16 -19.96 -1.10
N VAL A 176 25.57 -19.56 -2.23
CA VAL A 176 25.75 -18.21 -2.79
C VAL A 176 24.65 -17.30 -2.24
N ALA A 177 25.06 -16.28 -1.50
CA ALA A 177 24.13 -15.37 -0.85
C ALA A 177 23.19 -14.68 -1.86
N THR A 178 21.88 -14.78 -1.62
CA THR A 178 20.83 -14.26 -2.48
C THR A 178 19.82 -13.45 -1.66
N ALA A 179 19.44 -12.26 -2.15
CA ALA A 179 18.52 -11.37 -1.45
C ALA A 179 17.12 -11.99 -1.39
N GLY A 180 16.42 -11.78 -0.28
CA GLY A 180 15.11 -12.43 -0.04
C GLY A 180 15.20 -13.92 0.26
N HIS A 181 16.41 -14.46 0.47
CA HIS A 181 16.62 -15.88 0.77
C HIS A 181 17.68 -16.09 1.86
N THR A 182 18.89 -15.56 1.70
CA THR A 182 20.01 -15.86 2.61
C THR A 182 19.99 -14.97 3.85
N ILE A 183 20.22 -15.59 5.02
CA ILE A 183 20.50 -14.88 6.28
C ILE A 183 21.76 -15.43 6.97
N ALA A 184 22.47 -14.54 7.65
CA ALA A 184 23.51 -14.89 8.61
C ALA A 184 22.91 -14.97 10.02
N VAL A 185 23.27 -16.02 10.76
CA VAL A 185 22.69 -16.32 12.09
C VAL A 185 23.74 -16.80 13.09
N ASP A 186 23.33 -16.90 14.36
CA ASP A 186 24.02 -17.75 15.34
C ASP A 186 23.52 -19.20 15.22
N PRO A 187 24.35 -20.16 14.73
CA PRO A 187 23.91 -21.53 14.49
C PRO A 187 23.54 -22.30 15.77
N ARG A 188 23.87 -21.78 16.96
CA ARG A 188 23.44 -22.34 18.25
C ARG A 188 21.98 -22.00 18.58
N VAL A 189 21.44 -20.96 17.96
CA VAL A 189 20.05 -20.51 18.14
C VAL A 189 19.22 -20.92 16.93
N ILE A 190 19.71 -20.66 15.71
CA ILE A 190 19.07 -21.05 14.45
C ILE A 190 20.06 -21.91 13.66
N PRO A 191 19.96 -23.25 13.70
CA PRO A 191 20.87 -24.13 12.99
C PRO A 191 20.89 -23.85 11.48
N TYR A 192 22.03 -24.09 10.82
CA TYR A 192 22.11 -23.95 9.36
C TYR A 192 21.09 -24.84 8.63
N GLY A 193 20.60 -24.35 7.50
CA GLY A 193 19.53 -24.97 6.71
C GLY A 193 18.12 -24.72 7.26
N SER A 194 17.99 -24.21 8.50
CA SER A 194 16.68 -23.82 9.04
C SER A 194 16.05 -22.74 8.17
N LYS A 195 14.74 -22.85 7.98
CA LYS A 195 13.93 -21.82 7.34
C LYS A 195 13.23 -21.00 8.41
N VAL A 196 13.32 -19.68 8.33
CA VAL A 196 12.65 -18.78 9.27
C VAL A 196 11.83 -17.74 8.53
N MET A 197 10.69 -17.37 9.09
CA MET A 197 9.86 -16.29 8.60
C MET A 197 10.15 -15.02 9.42
N ILE A 198 10.41 -13.92 8.71
CA ILE A 198 10.64 -12.59 9.27
C ILE A 198 9.81 -11.62 8.44
N ASN A 199 8.87 -10.90 9.06
CA ASN A 199 7.99 -9.93 8.39
C ASN A 199 7.33 -10.50 7.10
N GLY A 200 6.88 -11.75 7.14
CA GLY A 200 6.21 -12.43 6.02
C GLY A 200 7.13 -13.00 4.93
N VAL A 201 8.45 -12.84 5.04
CA VAL A 201 9.41 -13.42 4.08
C VAL A 201 10.13 -14.62 4.70
N VAL A 202 10.21 -15.72 3.97
CA VAL A 202 10.92 -16.93 4.40
C VAL A 202 12.37 -16.88 3.93
N TYR A 203 13.29 -16.94 4.89
CA TYR A 203 14.73 -16.98 4.68
C TYR A 203 15.32 -18.33 5.09
N THR A 204 16.51 -18.65 4.58
CA THR A 204 17.28 -19.85 4.92
C THR A 204 18.58 -19.45 5.62
N ALA A 205 18.84 -20.08 6.77
CA ALA A 205 20.05 -19.90 7.55
C ALA A 205 21.26 -20.54 6.85
N GLU A 206 22.04 -19.74 6.14
CA GLU A 206 23.15 -20.23 5.29
C GLU A 206 24.50 -19.59 5.64
N ASP A 207 24.52 -18.53 6.45
CA ASP A 207 25.72 -17.74 6.68
C ASP A 207 25.97 -17.41 8.16
N ARG A 208 27.14 -16.84 8.46
CA ARG A 208 27.47 -16.27 9.78
C ARG A 208 28.22 -14.96 9.65
N GLY A 209 27.97 -14.04 10.57
CA GLY A 209 28.81 -12.86 10.80
C GLY A 209 29.54 -12.96 12.14
N GLY A 210 30.69 -12.30 12.27
CA GLY A 210 31.44 -12.26 13.53
C GLY A 210 30.62 -11.67 14.69
N ALA A 211 29.83 -10.63 14.40
CA ALA A 211 28.96 -9.92 15.33
C ALA A 211 27.52 -10.49 15.42
N VAL A 212 27.20 -11.53 14.66
CA VAL A 212 25.88 -12.17 14.65
C VAL A 212 25.86 -13.28 15.69
N ARG A 213 25.34 -12.96 16.89
CA ARG A 213 25.34 -13.81 18.08
C ARG A 213 24.02 -13.72 18.83
N GLY A 214 23.54 -14.83 19.39
CA GLY A 214 22.27 -14.91 20.10
C GLY A 214 21.09 -14.59 19.21
N ASN A 215 20.14 -13.79 19.70
CA ASN A 215 18.96 -13.36 18.95
C ASN A 215 19.27 -12.21 17.98
N HIS A 216 20.23 -12.43 17.08
CA HIS A 216 20.64 -11.49 16.03
C HIS A 216 20.65 -12.22 14.70
N ILE A 217 19.99 -11.63 13.69
CA ILE A 217 19.98 -12.09 12.30
C ILE A 217 20.47 -10.96 11.41
N ASP A 218 21.36 -11.26 10.48
CA ASP A 218 21.82 -10.29 9.47
C ASP A 218 21.31 -10.74 8.09
N ILE A 219 20.47 -9.92 7.47
CA ILE A 219 19.74 -10.26 6.24
C ILE A 219 20.57 -9.84 5.04
N PHE A 220 20.72 -10.76 4.07
CA PHE A 220 21.47 -10.44 2.86
C PHE A 220 20.63 -9.58 1.89
N PHE A 221 21.24 -8.50 1.39
CA PHE A 221 20.72 -7.62 0.36
C PHE A 221 21.69 -7.52 -0.82
N ASN A 222 21.18 -7.14 -2.00
CA ASN A 222 22.01 -7.03 -3.19
C ASN A 222 22.93 -5.80 -3.17
N THR A 223 22.50 -4.72 -2.52
CA THR A 223 23.18 -3.43 -2.52
C THR A 223 23.34 -2.87 -1.11
N HIS A 224 24.35 -2.01 -0.94
CA HIS A 224 24.57 -1.29 0.31
C HIS A 224 23.49 -0.21 0.58
N ALA A 225 22.78 0.24 -0.45
CA ALA A 225 21.68 1.17 -0.25
C ALA A 225 20.49 0.47 0.44
N GLU A 226 20.17 -0.76 0.00
CA GLU A 226 19.12 -1.58 0.60
C GLU A 226 19.42 -1.92 2.06
N THR A 227 20.68 -2.25 2.41
CA THR A 227 21.03 -2.51 3.81
C THR A 227 20.82 -1.28 4.70
N ARG A 228 21.14 -0.08 4.21
CA ARG A 228 20.89 1.17 4.95
C ARG A 228 19.41 1.51 5.05
N GLN A 229 18.63 1.19 4.02
CA GLN A 229 17.18 1.37 4.04
C GLN A 229 16.53 0.42 5.05
N HIS A 230 16.99 -0.83 5.14
CA HIS A 230 16.56 -1.78 6.17
C HIS A 230 16.91 -1.27 7.58
N GLY A 231 18.16 -0.84 7.76
CA GLY A 231 18.65 -0.33 9.04
C GLY A 231 18.78 -1.43 10.11
N THR A 232 18.66 -1.04 11.38
CA THR A 232 18.58 -1.99 12.49
C THR A 232 17.16 -1.99 13.04
N GLN A 233 16.56 -3.18 13.11
CA GLN A 233 15.18 -3.36 13.55
C GLN A 233 15.10 -4.50 14.56
N ASN A 234 13.97 -4.58 15.27
CA ASN A 234 13.61 -5.79 16.01
C ASN A 234 12.40 -6.41 15.31
N ALA A 235 12.47 -7.69 14.99
CA ALA A 235 11.42 -8.42 14.32
C ALA A 235 11.12 -9.71 15.07
N GLU A 236 9.86 -10.11 15.05
CA GLU A 236 9.49 -11.44 15.49
C GLU A 236 9.88 -12.47 14.44
N VAL A 237 10.40 -13.61 14.91
CA VAL A 237 10.94 -14.67 14.06
C VAL A 237 10.24 -15.97 14.36
N TYR A 238 9.84 -16.66 13.30
CA TYR A 238 9.20 -17.96 13.37
C TYR A 238 10.05 -18.99 12.64
N LEU A 239 10.28 -20.15 13.24
CA LEU A 239 10.84 -21.31 12.56
C LEU A 239 9.77 -21.94 11.67
N VAL A 240 10.12 -22.20 10.41
CA VAL A 240 9.26 -22.90 9.45
C VAL A 240 9.57 -24.39 9.52
N GLN A 241 8.67 -25.20 10.06
CA GLN A 241 8.82 -26.66 10.02
C GLN A 241 8.23 -27.23 8.72
N SER A 242 9.03 -28.08 8.07
CA SER A 242 8.67 -28.92 6.92
C SER A 242 7.98 -30.21 7.34
#